data_AF-A0AAD7ZT84-F1
#
_entry.id   AF-A0AAD7ZT84-F1
#
_cell.length_a   1.000
_cell.length_b   1.000
_cell.length_c   1.000
_cell.angle_alpha   90.00
_cell.angle_beta   90.00
_cell.angle_gamma   90.00
#
_symmetry.space_group_name_H-M   'P 1'
#
loop_
_entity.id
_entity.type
_entity.pdbx_description
1 polymer ?
#
loop_
_entity_poly.entity_id
_entity_poly.type
_entity_poly.pdbx_seq_one_letter_code
_entity_poly.pdbx_strand_id
1 'polypeptide(L)'
;MLRNLEFQASGFYSCEVSTETPIYTKPSNDQELTVVQSQRNAPQLLTAKPAYKVGETLEANCTSSPARPTAHVTWLVNGKPARVNCKHKG
;
A
#
# COMPACT_ATOMS: atom_id res chain seq x y z
N MET A 1 -22.64 -8.60 4.35
CA MET A 1 -21.25 -8.33 4.78
C MET A 1 -20.32 -9.02 3.80
N LEU A 2 -19.40 -8.28 3.17
CA LEU A 2 -18.46 -8.84 2.19
C LEU A 2 -17.30 -9.56 2.89
N ARG A 3 -16.86 -10.69 2.34
CA ARG A 3 -15.77 -11.53 2.87
C ARG A 3 -14.98 -12.10 1.70
N ASN A 4 -13.70 -12.44 1.94
CA ASN A 4 -12.81 -13.07 0.95
C ASN A 4 -12.71 -12.27 -0.36
N LEU A 5 -12.45 -10.96 -0.24
CA LEU A 5 -12.30 -10.08 -1.39
C LEU A 5 -10.87 -10.14 -1.95
N GLU A 6 -10.76 -10.19 -3.26
CA GLU A 6 -9.51 -9.96 -3.99
C GLU A 6 -9.37 -8.49 -4.37
N PHE A 7 -8.16 -8.05 -4.72
CA PHE A 7 -7.91 -6.65 -5.03
C PHE A 7 -8.72 -6.09 -6.20
N GLN A 8 -9.11 -6.95 -7.15
CA GLN A 8 -9.95 -6.57 -8.30
C GLN A 8 -11.40 -6.24 -7.91
N ALA A 9 -11.82 -6.59 -6.70
CA ALA A 9 -13.11 -6.17 -6.14
C ALA A 9 -13.10 -4.72 -5.63
N SER A 10 -12.00 -3.98 -5.80
CA SER A 10 -11.99 -2.54 -5.53
C SER A 10 -12.78 -1.82 -6.62
N GLY A 11 -13.66 -0.90 -6.24
CA GLY A 11 -14.50 -0.17 -7.18
C GLY A 11 -15.68 0.52 -6.52
N PHE A 12 -16.58 1.06 -7.32
CA PHE A 12 -17.81 1.70 -6.86
C PHE A 12 -18.93 0.65 -6.74
N TYR A 13 -19.64 0.70 -5.61
CA TYR A 13 -20.78 -0.16 -5.31
C TYR A 13 -21.98 0.70 -4.98
N SER A 14 -23.13 0.36 -5.54
CA SER A 14 -24.43 0.92 -5.17
C SER A 14 -25.45 -0.20 -4.97
N CYS A 15 -26.52 0.11 -4.25
CA CYS A 15 -27.67 -0.77 -4.10
C CYS A 15 -28.79 -0.24 -4.99
N GLU A 16 -29.47 -1.13 -5.71
CA GLU A 16 -30.58 -0.76 -6.58
C GLU A 16 -31.86 -1.44 -6.10
N VAL A 17 -32.96 -0.67 -6.10
CA VAL A 17 -34.32 -1.22 -5.95
C VAL A 17 -35.06 -1.09 -7.27
N SER A 18 -35.77 -2.14 -7.65
CA SER A 18 -36.52 -2.22 -8.91
C SER A 18 -37.93 -2.79 -8.66
N THR A 19 -38.96 -2.17 -9.25
CA THR A 19 -40.37 -2.62 -9.16
C THR A 19 -40.88 -3.11 -10.51
N GLU A 20 -41.85 -4.04 -10.48
CA GLU A 20 -42.33 -4.73 -11.68
C GLU A 20 -43.43 -3.95 -12.43
N THR A 21 -44.32 -3.21 -11.75
CA THR A 21 -45.33 -2.36 -12.40
C THR A 21 -45.76 -1.19 -11.51
N PRO A 22 -45.57 0.08 -11.93
CA PRO A 22 -44.79 0.51 -13.10
C PRO A 22 -43.32 0.09 -12.96
N ILE A 23 -42.61 -0.02 -14.09
CA ILE A 23 -41.16 -0.24 -14.05
C ILE A 23 -40.52 1.02 -13.49
N TYR A 24 -39.95 0.90 -12.31
CA TYR A 24 -39.21 1.96 -11.64
C TYR A 24 -37.95 1.37 -11.03
N THR A 25 -36.82 1.99 -11.33
CA THR A 25 -35.51 1.58 -10.85
C THR A 25 -34.82 2.78 -10.25
N LYS A 26 -34.30 2.63 -9.02
CA LYS A 26 -33.58 3.68 -8.33
C LYS A 26 -32.33 3.13 -7.65
N PRO A 27 -31.12 3.57 -8.06
CA PRO A 27 -29.90 3.26 -7.32
C PRO A 27 -29.77 4.18 -6.10
N SER A 28 -29.04 3.70 -5.10
CA SER A 28 -28.45 4.53 -4.05
C SER A 28 -27.33 5.39 -4.65
N ASN A 29 -26.76 6.26 -3.82
CA ASN A 29 -25.47 6.85 -4.16
C ASN A 29 -24.40 5.76 -4.25
N ASP A 30 -23.41 5.97 -5.13
CA ASP A 30 -22.25 5.10 -5.24
C ASP A 30 -21.34 5.27 -4.02
N GLN A 31 -20.78 4.16 -3.57
CA GLN A 31 -19.78 4.11 -2.52
C GLN A 31 -18.51 3.44 -3.04
N GLU A 32 -17.37 4.11 -2.87
CA GLU A 32 -16.08 3.53 -3.21
C GLU A 32 -15.65 2.51 -2.15
N LEU A 33 -15.27 1.32 -2.61
CA LEU A 33 -14.65 0.28 -1.82
C LEU A 33 -13.23 0.03 -2.33
N THR A 34 -12.25 0.09 -1.44
CA THR A 34 -10.86 -0.24 -1.75
C THR A 34 -10.41 -1.45 -0.95
N VAL A 35 -9.96 -2.49 -1.64
CA VAL A 35 -9.35 -3.65 -0.99
C VAL A 35 -7.86 -3.38 -0.83
N VAL A 36 -7.41 -3.30 0.42
CA VAL A 36 -6.02 -3.01 0.78
C VAL A 36 -5.33 -4.22 1.40
N GLN A 37 -4.02 -4.27 1.25
CA GLN A 37 -3.16 -5.20 1.98
C GLN A 37 -2.16 -4.40 2.80
N SER A 38 -2.29 -4.47 4.12
CA SER A 38 -1.34 -3.85 5.04
C SER A 38 -0.05 -4.66 5.14
N GLN A 39 1.03 -3.97 5.48
CA GLN A 39 2.29 -4.62 5.84
C GLN A 39 2.05 -5.50 7.08
N ARG A 40 2.49 -6.76 7.02
CA ARG A 40 2.33 -7.70 8.14
C ARG A 40 3.46 -7.59 9.16
N ASN A 41 4.64 -7.20 8.69
CA ASN A 41 5.86 -7.15 9.47
C ASN A 41 6.56 -5.81 9.25
N ALA A 42 7.39 -5.41 10.23
CA ALA A 42 8.32 -4.32 10.04
C ALA A 42 9.29 -4.63 8.87
N PRO A 43 9.75 -3.61 8.14
CA PRO A 43 10.71 -3.81 7.06
C PRO A 43 12.05 -4.32 7.61
N GLN A 44 12.70 -5.18 6.84
CA GLN A 44 14.02 -5.71 7.17
C GLN A 44 15.09 -4.81 6.53
N LEU A 45 16.07 -4.42 7.33
CA LEU A 45 17.20 -3.61 6.90
C LEU A 45 18.47 -4.45 6.82
N LEU A 46 19.11 -4.45 5.66
CA LEU A 46 20.37 -5.13 5.40
C LEU A 46 21.40 -4.12 4.89
N THR A 47 22.63 -4.17 5.39
CA THR A 47 23.75 -3.33 4.93
C THR A 47 24.80 -4.18 4.25
N ALA A 48 25.54 -3.61 3.29
CA ALA A 48 26.61 -4.32 2.61
C ALA A 48 27.81 -4.60 3.54
N LYS A 49 28.02 -3.76 4.56
CA LYS A 49 29.10 -3.86 5.55
C LYS A 49 28.56 -3.70 6.98
N PRO A 50 29.23 -4.29 7.98
CA PRO A 50 28.85 -4.13 9.39
C PRO A 50 29.22 -2.74 9.94
N ALA A 51 30.18 -2.03 9.33
CA ALA A 51 30.63 -0.71 9.75
C ALA A 51 31.07 0.13 8.55
N TYR A 52 30.95 1.45 8.70
CA TYR A 52 31.29 2.45 7.68
C TYR A 52 32.13 3.57 8.29
N LYS A 53 33.05 4.13 7.53
CA LYS A 53 33.83 5.31 7.95
C LYS A 53 33.09 6.60 7.59
N VAL A 54 33.41 7.68 8.31
CA VAL A 54 32.88 9.01 7.97
C VAL A 54 33.31 9.39 6.55
N GLY A 55 32.35 9.81 5.73
CA GLY A 55 32.54 10.13 4.31
C GLY A 55 32.35 8.94 3.36
N GLU A 56 32.18 7.73 3.87
CA GLU A 56 31.87 6.54 3.07
C GLU A 56 30.38 6.50 2.69
N THR A 57 30.07 5.95 1.51
CA THR A 57 28.69 5.71 1.07
C THR A 57 28.09 4.50 1.78
N LEU A 58 26.97 4.72 2.48
CA LEU A 58 26.16 3.64 3.06
C LEU A 58 25.32 2.98 1.97
N GLU A 59 25.57 1.70 1.74
CA GLU A 59 24.74 0.85 0.88
C GLU A 59 23.86 -0.06 1.74
N ALA A 60 22.54 0.11 1.60
CA ALA A 60 21.58 -0.64 2.38
C ALA A 60 20.33 -0.99 1.57
N ASN A 61 19.77 -2.15 1.85
CA ASN A 61 18.50 -2.63 1.32
C ASN A 61 17.46 -2.68 2.43
N CYS A 62 16.34 -2.00 2.19
CA CYS A 62 15.16 -2.06 3.04
C CYS A 62 14.08 -2.87 2.31
N THR A 63 13.72 -4.02 2.85
CA THR A 63 12.70 -4.90 2.27
C THR A 63 11.45 -4.90 3.13
N SER A 64 10.35 -4.38 2.59
CA SER A 64 9.03 -4.46 3.23
C SER A 64 8.30 -5.75 2.85
N SER A 65 7.37 -6.19 3.71
CA SER A 65 6.38 -7.19 3.30
C SER A 65 5.50 -6.66 2.15
N PRO A 66 4.89 -7.54 1.33
CA PRO A 66 3.91 -7.13 0.32
C PRO A 66 2.82 -6.24 0.92
N ALA A 67 2.48 -5.17 0.20
CA ALA A 67 1.46 -4.22 0.58
C ALA A 67 0.76 -3.67 -0.67
N ARG A 68 -0.53 -3.36 -0.52
CA ARG A 68 -1.31 -2.66 -1.53
C ARG A 68 -2.14 -1.57 -0.83
N PRO A 69 -1.94 -0.28 -1.13
CA PRO A 69 -0.96 0.26 -2.08
C PRO A 69 0.50 -0.02 -1.68
N THR A 70 1.42 0.18 -2.61
CA THR A 70 2.85 -0.06 -2.38
C THR A 70 3.34 0.69 -1.15
N ALA A 71 4.16 0.02 -0.34
CA ALA A 71 4.62 0.58 0.92
C ALA A 71 5.46 1.85 0.72
N HIS A 72 5.20 2.84 1.56
CA HIS A 72 6.04 4.03 1.67
C HIS A 72 7.25 3.74 2.56
N VAL A 73 8.45 3.89 2.01
CA VAL A 73 9.72 3.69 2.72
C VAL A 73 10.46 5.02 2.81
N THR A 74 10.96 5.36 3.98
CA THR A 74 11.76 6.57 4.22
C THR A 74 13.04 6.22 4.95
N TRP A 75 14.13 6.88 4.58
CA TRP A 75 15.46 6.63 5.15
C TRP A 75 15.84 7.73 6.13
N LEU A 76 16.15 7.32 7.36
CA LEU A 76 16.67 8.20 8.41
C LEU A 76 18.04 7.68 8.85
N VAL A 77 19.04 8.57 8.90
CA VAL A 77 20.36 8.27 9.47
C VAL A 77 20.50 9.10 10.74
N ASN A 78 20.65 8.44 11.89
CA ASN A 78 20.69 9.07 13.21
C ASN A 78 19.51 10.03 13.45
N GLY A 79 18.31 9.61 13.04
CA GLY A 79 17.06 10.37 13.20
C GLY A 79 16.87 11.52 12.21
N LYS A 80 17.80 11.74 11.26
CA LYS A 80 17.71 12.82 10.26
C LYS A 80 17.40 12.25 8.87
N PRO A 81 16.56 12.92 8.06
CA PRO A 81 16.33 12.55 6.67
C PRO A 81 17.64 12.45 5.90
N ALA A 82 17.87 11.30 5.26
CA ALA A 82 19.04 11.08 4.45
C ALA A 82 18.76 11.44 2.99
N ARG A 83 19.73 12.07 2.31
CA ARG A 83 19.72 12.19 0.85
C ARG A 83 20.09 10.83 0.27
N VAL A 84 19.12 10.16 -0.33
CA VAL A 84 19.26 8.79 -0.82
C VAL A 84 18.97 8.73 -2.31
N ASN A 85 19.83 8.02 -3.05
CA ASN A 85 19.54 7.61 -4.42
C ASN A 85 18.77 6.29 -4.38
N CYS A 86 17.47 6.36 -4.05
CA CYS A 86 16.63 5.18 -3.94
C CYS A 86 16.25 4.63 -5.31
N LYS A 87 16.46 3.32 -5.51
CA LYS A 87 15.83 2.57 -6.59
C LYS A 87 14.66 1.78 -6.00
N HIS A 88 13.45 2.28 -6.20
CA HIS A 88 12.24 1.55 -5.83
C HIS A 88 12.00 0.46 -6.88
N LYS A 89 12.01 -0.80 -6.44
CA LYS A 89 11.52 -1.93 -7.25
C LYS A 89 10.23 -2.40 -6.61
N GLY A 90 9.12 -2.01 -7.23
CA GLY A 90 7.77 -2.46 -6.88
C GLY A 90 7.52 -3.88 -7.35
#